data_AF-A0A2D7ZQP7-F1
#
_entry.id   AF-A0A2D7ZQP7-F1
#
_cell.length_a   1.000
_cell.length_b   1.000
_cell.length_c   1.000
_cell.angle_alpha   90.00
_cell.angle_beta   90.00
_cell.angle_gamma   90.00
#
_symmetry.space_group_name_H-M   'P 1'
#
loop_
_entity.id
_entity.type
_entity.pdbx_description
1 polymer ?
#
loop_
_entity_poly.entity_id
_entity_poly.type
_entity_poly.pdbx_seq_one_letter_code
_entity_poly.pdbx_strand_id
1 'polypeptide(L)' 'SINGASDMTAPFGGFKMSGNGREWGDFAFHEFLEVKAVMGYAPKEAAE' A
#
# COMPACT_ATOMS: atom_id res chain seq x y z
N SER A 1 -16.91 -9.85 -5.86
CA SER A 1 -16.51 -11.23 -6.13
C SER A 1 -17.34 -11.76 -7.29
N ILE A 2 -16.73 -12.26 -8.34
CA ILE A 2 -17.46 -13.01 -9.37
C ILE A 2 -17.48 -14.46 -8.90
N ASN A 3 -18.66 -15.09 -8.86
CA ASN A 3 -18.86 -16.47 -8.40
C ASN A 3 -18.29 -16.77 -6.99
N GLY A 4 -18.32 -15.79 -6.08
CA GLY A 4 -17.83 -15.98 -4.71
C GLY A 4 -16.30 -15.95 -4.55
N ALA A 5 -15.55 -15.57 -5.59
CA ALA A 5 -14.09 -15.42 -5.49
C ALA A 5 -13.68 -14.43 -4.40
N SER A 6 -12.77 -14.86 -3.51
CA SER A 6 -12.16 -14.04 -2.46
C SER A 6 -10.64 -14.08 -2.60
N ASP A 7 -10.01 -12.92 -2.50
CA ASP A 7 -8.55 -12.77 -2.52
C ASP A 7 -8.16 -11.86 -1.34
N MET A 8 -7.36 -12.38 -0.41
CA MET A 8 -6.91 -11.64 0.77
C MET A 8 -5.74 -10.70 0.48
N THR A 9 -5.14 -10.78 -0.71
CA THR A 9 -4.09 -9.86 -1.15
C THR A 9 -4.67 -8.64 -1.86
N ALA A 10 -5.94 -8.70 -2.26
CA ALA A 10 -6.66 -7.57 -2.84
C ALA A 10 -7.00 -6.53 -1.76
N PRO A 11 -7.01 -5.23 -2.10
CA PRO A 11 -7.35 -4.17 -1.16
C PRO A 11 -8.84 -4.23 -0.76
N PHE A 12 -9.10 -4.13 0.53
CA PHE A 12 -10.41 -4.05 1.15
C PHE A 12 -10.72 -2.62 1.60
N GLY A 13 -11.97 -2.18 1.44
CA GLY A 13 -12.39 -0.87 1.93
C GLY A 13 -13.70 -0.39 1.34
N GLY A 14 -14.26 0.63 1.98
CA GLY A 14 -15.56 1.21 1.63
C GLY A 14 -15.53 2.24 0.50
N PHE A 15 -16.71 2.51 -0.04
CA PHE A 15 -16.99 3.69 -0.87
C PHE A 15 -17.88 4.66 -0.09
N LYS A 16 -17.70 5.97 -0.30
CA LYS A 16 -18.51 7.04 0.31
C LYS A 16 -18.45 7.03 1.84
N MET A 17 -19.59 6.93 2.52
CA MET A 17 -19.70 6.99 3.98
C MET A 17 -19.25 5.71 4.69
N SER A 18 -18.93 4.65 3.94
CA SER A 18 -18.39 3.41 4.51
C SER A 18 -16.93 3.50 4.94
N GLY A 19 -16.26 4.64 4.68
CA GLY A 19 -14.90 4.91 5.15
C GLY A 19 -14.02 5.54 4.08
N ASN A 20 -12.83 5.97 4.51
CA ASN A 20 -11.74 6.43 3.65
C ASN A 20 -10.50 5.58 3.94
N GLY A 21 -9.70 5.28 2.91
CA GLY A 21 -8.54 4.40 3.00
C GLY A 21 -8.80 2.96 2.56
N ARG A 22 -7.76 2.12 2.63
CA ARG A 22 -7.78 0.70 2.29
C ARG A 22 -7.05 -0.15 3.32
N GLU A 23 -7.55 -1.35 3.53
CA GLU A 23 -6.92 -2.43 4.30
C GLU A 23 -6.49 -3.55 3.36
N TRP A 24 -5.58 -4.42 3.82
CA TRP A 24 -4.99 -5.53 3.08
C TRP A 24 -4.19 -5.16 1.81
N GLY A 25 -3.36 -6.11 1.37
CA GLY A 25 -2.48 -5.93 0.22
C GLY A 25 -1.51 -4.76 0.37
N ASP A 26 -0.88 -4.40 -0.75
CA ASP A 26 0.14 -3.34 -0.76
C ASP A 26 -0.45 -1.96 -0.47
N PHE A 27 -1.71 -1.74 -0.85
CA PHE A 27 -2.41 -0.47 -0.64
C PHE A 27 -2.58 -0.11 0.84
N ALA A 28 -2.69 -1.11 1.72
CA ALA A 28 -2.82 -0.85 3.15
C ALA A 28 -1.57 -0.20 3.75
N PHE A 29 -0.38 -0.56 3.28
CA PHE A 29 0.86 0.02 3.83
C PHE A 29 0.95 1.52 3.62
N HIS A 30 0.32 2.05 2.56
CA HIS A 30 0.25 3.50 2.32
C HIS A 30 -0.55 4.26 3.39
N GLU A 31 -1.45 3.61 4.12
CA GLU A 31 -2.20 4.25 5.22
C GLU A 31 -1.39 4.33 6.53
N PHE A 32 -0.33 3.53 6.66
CA PHE A 32 0.50 3.45 7.87
C PHE A 32 1.92 4.02 7.70
N LEU A 33 2.31 4.34 6.47
CA LEU A 33 3.65 4.85 6.13
C LEU A 33 3.55 6.24 5.50
N GLU A 34 4.43 7.14 5.95
CA GLU A 34 4.58 8.45 5.33
C GLU A 34 5.68 8.44 4.28
N VAL A 35 5.39 9.00 3.10
CA VAL A 35 6.39 9.20 2.06
C VAL A 35 7.27 10.40 2.40
N LYS A 36 8.58 10.18 2.40
CA LYS A 36 9.60 11.22 2.57
C LYS A 36 10.49 11.29 1.33
N ALA A 37 10.57 12.47 0.71
CA ALA A 37 11.52 12.73 -0.37
C ALA A 37 12.91 13.06 0.18
N VAL A 38 13.95 12.39 -0.31
CA VAL A 38 15.35 12.64 0.05
C VAL A 38 16.13 13.02 -1.20
N MET A 39 16.43 14.32 -1.35
CA MET A 39 17.15 14.86 -2.51
C MET A 39 18.67 14.81 -2.28
N GLY A 40 19.44 14.51 -3.33
CA GLY A 40 20.90 14.49 -3.27
C GLY A 40 21.51 13.27 -2.56
N TYR A 41 20.72 12.22 -2.33
CA TYR A 41 21.24 10.94 -1.85
C TYR A 41 22.12 10.27 -2.92
N ALA A 42 23.36 9.94 -2.55
CA ALA A 42 24.26 9.11 -3.35
C ALA A 42 24.43 7.76 -2.64
N PRO A 43 24.03 6.63 -3.26
CA PRO A 43 24.26 5.32 -2.66
C PRO A 43 25.76 5.05 -2.57
N LYS A 44 26.18 4.41 -1.49
CA LYS A 44 27.54 3.87 -1.37
C LYS A 44 27.64 2.67 -2.33
N GLU A 45 28.70 2.60 -3.12
CA GLU A 45 28.96 1.41 -3.95
C GLU A 45 28.94 0.17 -3.04
N ALA A 46 28.08 -0.79 -3.37
CA ALA A 46 28.00 -2.04 -2.64
C ALA A 46 29.30 -2.82 -2.89
N ALA A 47 30.00 -3.20 -1.82
CA ALA A 47 31.13 -4.11 -1.94
C ALA A 47 30.59 -5.47 -2.41
N GLU A 48 31.16 -5.96 -3.52
CA GLU A 48 30.93 -7.30 -4.08
C GLU A 48 31.39 -8.40 -3.12
#